data_AF-A0A5J4TPQ2-F1
#
_entry.id   AF-A0A5J4TPQ2-F1
#
_cell.length_a   1.000
_cell.length_b   1.000
_cell.length_c   1.000
_cell.angle_alpha   90.00
_cell.angle_beta   90.00
_cell.angle_gamma   90.00
#
_symmetry.space_group_name_H-M   'P 1'
#
loop_
_entity.id
_entity.type
_entity.pdbx_description
1 polymer ?
#
loop_
_entity_poly.entity_id
_entity_poly.type
_entity_poly.pdbx_seq_one_letter_code
_entity_poly.pdbx_strand_id
1 'polypeptide(L)'
;MNYTQPIDLASFAKDFGNKDNESKGLFHYEGTTYDNYNQVQIKSQPFLIKAFDSMLKNKTMSDDDYLLYLSDAQNYTTRWDYLQHYNELDTQIMIQPLDNLINWFYQYNVDMLSFMSLAANANAIKYAIVYKDFDLNTNYPQSQSKSKPFILSQSYWNYKVEGYNIQDKQKHRKTNNNVTIKDYKYYKNLFDTSNCAICGEKFIMDNKPTLERIDNKLLHIKSNYQPCCLYCNRYKSDQDEKVTRLFIQLRRYCNINHLPQTIVNDEVYQLIRRNITGQLSNEMHRYNRANIDTIK
;
A
#
# COMPACT_ATOMS: atom_id res chain seq x y z
N MET A 1 -15.84 -10.59 2.35
CA MET A 1 -16.17 -9.74 1.19
C MET A 1 -16.12 -10.65 -0.03
N ASN A 2 -17.29 -10.99 -0.61
CA ASN A 2 -17.30 -11.67 -1.91
C ASN A 2 -16.84 -10.65 -2.94
N TYR A 3 -15.74 -10.95 -3.63
CA TYR A 3 -15.28 -10.14 -4.76
C TYR A 3 -16.38 -10.12 -5.81
N THR A 4 -16.86 -8.92 -6.15
CA THR A 4 -17.87 -8.73 -7.18
C THR A 4 -17.28 -9.21 -8.51
N GLN A 5 -17.87 -10.27 -9.06
CA GLN A 5 -17.68 -10.65 -10.46
C GLN A 5 -17.93 -9.43 -11.36
N PRO A 6 -17.45 -9.43 -12.62
CA PRO A 6 -17.83 -8.40 -13.58
C PRO A 6 -19.36 -8.23 -13.56
N ILE A 7 -19.79 -7.03 -13.18
CA ILE A 7 -21.19 -6.69 -12.95
C ILE A 7 -21.67 -5.86 -14.13
N ASP A 8 -22.90 -6.09 -14.59
CA ASP A 8 -23.49 -5.23 -15.60
C ASP A 8 -23.89 -3.88 -15.01
N LEU A 9 -24.04 -2.86 -15.85
CA LEU A 9 -24.32 -1.50 -15.41
C LEU A 9 -25.63 -1.39 -14.60
N ALA A 10 -26.67 -2.14 -14.95
CA ALA A 10 -27.96 -2.05 -14.25
C ALA A 10 -27.83 -2.63 -12.83
N SER A 11 -27.14 -3.75 -12.68
CA SER A 11 -26.81 -4.35 -11.39
C SER A 11 -25.87 -3.43 -10.58
N PHE A 12 -24.88 -2.81 -11.21
CA PHE A 12 -23.97 -1.85 -10.55
C PHE A 12 -24.72 -0.63 -10.00
N ALA A 13 -25.57 -0.02 -10.82
CA ALA A 13 -26.39 1.10 -10.40
C ALA A 13 -27.32 0.69 -9.26
N LYS A 14 -27.98 -0.46 -9.36
CA LYS A 14 -28.88 -0.97 -8.32
C LYS A 14 -28.16 -1.22 -6.99
N ASP A 15 -26.97 -1.80 -7.03
CA ASP A 15 -26.25 -2.22 -5.82
C ASP A 15 -25.54 -1.05 -5.12
N PHE A 16 -25.09 -0.04 -5.88
CA PHE A 16 -24.26 1.05 -5.36
C PHE A 16 -24.84 2.47 -5.53
N GLY A 17 -25.91 2.63 -6.33
CA GLY A 17 -26.64 3.90 -6.51
C GLY A 17 -27.81 4.07 -5.54
N ASN A 18 -28.68 5.04 -5.81
CA ASN A 18 -29.85 5.34 -4.98
C ASN A 18 -31.14 4.71 -5.56
N LYS A 19 -32.25 4.76 -4.80
CA LYS A 19 -33.54 4.16 -5.21
C LYS A 19 -34.15 4.78 -6.48
N ASP A 20 -33.69 5.96 -6.88
CA ASP A 20 -34.24 6.75 -7.98
C ASP A 20 -33.44 6.60 -9.29
N ASN A 21 -32.61 5.57 -9.42
CA ASN A 21 -31.79 5.40 -10.61
C ASN A 21 -32.65 5.30 -11.87
N GLU A 22 -32.29 6.09 -12.88
CA GLU A 22 -32.86 6.03 -14.22
C GLU A 22 -32.74 4.60 -14.76
N SER A 23 -33.85 4.09 -15.32
CA SER A 23 -33.85 2.76 -15.90
C SER A 23 -32.93 2.73 -17.10
N LYS A 24 -31.93 1.84 -17.08
CA LYS A 24 -31.14 1.53 -18.27
C LYS A 24 -32.09 1.08 -19.39
N GLY A 25 -32.24 1.89 -20.42
CA GLY A 25 -33.03 1.51 -21.59
C GLY A 25 -32.27 0.53 -22.49
N LEU A 26 -32.77 0.32 -23.71
CA LEU A 26 -32.26 -0.72 -24.60
C LEU A 26 -31.60 -0.13 -25.85
N PHE A 27 -30.29 -0.40 -26.00
CA PHE A 27 -29.55 -0.09 -27.22
C PHE A 27 -28.90 -1.34 -27.81
N HIS A 28 -28.85 -1.38 -29.14
CA HIS A 28 -28.31 -2.51 -29.91
C HIS A 28 -26.83 -2.29 -30.29
N TYR A 29 -25.93 -3.12 -29.75
CA TYR A 29 -24.49 -2.99 -29.96
C TYR A 29 -23.88 -3.99 -30.96
N GLU A 30 -24.57 -5.08 -31.31
CA GLU A 30 -23.93 -6.22 -32.03
C GLU A 30 -23.97 -6.14 -33.57
N GLY A 31 -24.88 -5.37 -34.16
CA GLY A 31 -25.10 -5.30 -35.61
C GLY A 31 -24.46 -4.08 -36.28
N THR A 32 -23.73 -3.27 -35.50
CA THR A 32 -22.94 -2.16 -36.01
C THR A 32 -21.46 -2.55 -36.00
N THR A 33 -20.81 -2.48 -37.16
CA THR A 33 -19.39 -2.78 -37.35
C THR A 33 -18.64 -1.53 -37.79
N TYR A 34 -17.31 -1.57 -37.70
CA TYR A 34 -16.44 -0.51 -38.21
C TYR A 34 -16.72 -0.15 -39.68
N ASP A 35 -17.14 -1.12 -40.50
CA ASP A 35 -17.37 -0.91 -41.93
C ASP A 35 -18.76 -0.33 -42.24
N ASN A 36 -19.76 -0.63 -41.41
CA ASN A 36 -21.16 -0.30 -41.71
C ASN A 36 -21.76 0.82 -40.85
N TYR A 37 -21.04 1.29 -39.81
CA TYR A 37 -21.62 2.16 -38.79
C TYR A 37 -22.32 3.39 -39.36
N ASN A 38 -21.68 4.12 -40.28
CA ASN A 38 -22.26 5.36 -40.80
C ASN A 38 -23.55 5.08 -41.60
N GLN A 39 -23.58 4.02 -42.40
CA GLN A 39 -24.76 3.62 -43.19
C GLN A 39 -25.92 3.14 -42.30
N VAL A 40 -25.59 2.50 -41.17
CA VAL A 40 -26.57 2.02 -40.21
C VAL A 40 -27.11 3.16 -39.37
N GLN A 41 -26.26 4.06 -38.87
CA GLN A 41 -26.62 5.06 -37.86
C GLN A 41 -27.28 6.32 -38.45
N ILE A 42 -27.03 6.66 -39.72
CA ILE A 42 -27.68 7.82 -40.36
C ILE A 42 -29.19 7.62 -40.61
N LYS A 43 -29.70 6.39 -40.47
CA LYS A 43 -31.11 6.07 -40.73
C LYS A 43 -32.00 6.61 -39.61
N SER A 44 -33.15 7.17 -39.99
CA SER A 44 -34.24 7.54 -39.06
C SER A 44 -35.18 6.39 -38.70
N GLN A 45 -35.11 5.26 -39.42
CA GLN A 45 -35.96 4.11 -39.13
C GLN A 45 -35.43 3.32 -37.92
N PRO A 46 -36.29 2.81 -37.02
CA PRO A 46 -35.86 1.93 -35.93
C PRO A 46 -35.09 0.68 -36.40
N PHE A 47 -34.37 0.04 -35.49
CA PHE A 47 -33.77 -1.27 -35.71
C PHE A 47 -34.86 -2.34 -35.79
N LEU A 48 -34.64 -3.37 -36.62
CA LEU A 48 -35.53 -4.54 -36.65
C LEU A 48 -35.33 -5.38 -35.40
N ILE A 49 -36.37 -6.09 -34.92
CA ILE A 49 -36.29 -6.94 -33.72
C ILE A 49 -35.12 -7.93 -33.74
N LYS A 50 -34.86 -8.55 -34.90
CA LYS A 50 -33.75 -9.49 -35.12
C LYS A 50 -32.37 -8.87 -34.93
N ALA A 51 -32.26 -7.54 -34.99
CA ALA A 51 -31.01 -6.88 -34.68
C ALA A 51 -30.62 -7.17 -33.22
N PHE A 52 -31.57 -7.20 -32.29
CA PHE A 52 -31.28 -7.36 -30.86
C PHE A 52 -30.94 -8.80 -30.44
N ASP A 53 -30.99 -9.77 -31.35
CA ASP A 53 -30.63 -11.16 -31.07
C ASP A 53 -29.12 -11.27 -30.81
N SER A 54 -28.75 -11.71 -29.60
CA SER A 54 -27.35 -11.88 -29.19
C SER A 54 -26.93 -13.33 -29.37
N MET A 55 -26.04 -13.60 -30.34
CA MET A 55 -25.47 -14.93 -30.56
C MET A 55 -24.57 -15.38 -29.39
N LEU A 56 -23.84 -14.44 -28.77
CA LEU A 56 -22.91 -14.74 -27.68
C LEU A 56 -23.62 -15.23 -26.41
N LYS A 57 -24.75 -14.63 -26.07
CA LYS A 57 -25.55 -14.99 -24.88
C LYS A 57 -26.69 -15.97 -25.20
N ASN A 58 -26.85 -16.37 -26.47
CA ASN A 58 -27.98 -17.16 -26.97
C ASN A 58 -29.33 -16.61 -26.47
N LYS A 59 -29.52 -15.29 -26.60
CA LYS A 59 -30.73 -14.57 -26.15
C LYS A 59 -31.36 -13.84 -27.33
N THR A 60 -32.66 -13.99 -27.46
CA THR A 60 -33.49 -13.25 -28.42
C THR A 60 -34.28 -12.17 -27.69
N MET A 61 -34.66 -11.14 -28.42
CA MET A 61 -35.50 -10.06 -27.90
C MET A 61 -36.96 -10.52 -27.78
N SER A 62 -37.66 -10.14 -26.70
CA SER A 62 -39.09 -10.38 -26.56
C SER A 62 -39.90 -9.32 -27.32
N ASP A 63 -41.10 -9.68 -27.76
CA ASP A 63 -41.99 -8.73 -28.45
C ASP A 63 -42.36 -7.54 -27.56
N ASP A 64 -42.58 -7.77 -26.25
CA ASP A 64 -42.90 -6.73 -25.27
C ASP A 64 -41.75 -5.72 -25.10
N ASP A 65 -40.51 -6.22 -24.96
CA ASP A 65 -39.32 -5.36 -24.90
C ASP A 65 -39.14 -4.57 -26.20
N TYR A 66 -39.58 -5.13 -27.33
CA TYR A 66 -39.43 -4.49 -28.65
C TYR A 66 -40.43 -3.37 -28.83
N LEU A 67 -41.64 -3.51 -28.29
CA LEU A 67 -42.61 -2.42 -28.22
C LEU A 67 -42.09 -1.28 -27.35
N LEU A 68 -41.43 -1.58 -26.21
CA LEU A 68 -40.79 -0.56 -25.37
C LEU A 68 -39.70 0.19 -26.13
N TYR A 69 -38.81 -0.54 -26.83
CA TYR A 69 -37.79 0.04 -27.70
C TYR A 69 -38.40 0.97 -28.77
N LEU A 70 -39.43 0.52 -29.48
CA LEU A 70 -40.08 1.31 -30.53
C LEU A 70 -40.71 2.59 -29.98
N SER A 71 -41.25 2.57 -28.77
CA SER A 71 -41.82 3.75 -28.12
C SER A 71 -40.75 4.78 -27.74
N ASP A 72 -39.59 4.33 -27.28
CA ASP A 72 -38.47 5.21 -26.90
C ASP A 72 -37.76 5.78 -28.14
N ALA A 73 -37.48 4.95 -29.14
CA ALA A 73 -36.76 5.33 -30.35
C ALA A 73 -37.46 6.45 -31.16
N GLN A 74 -38.77 6.64 -31.00
CA GLN A 74 -39.53 7.73 -31.64
C GLN A 74 -39.10 9.13 -31.18
N ASN A 75 -38.47 9.23 -30.02
CA ASN A 75 -38.00 10.51 -29.47
C ASN A 75 -36.74 11.04 -30.17
N TYR A 76 -36.16 10.28 -31.12
CA TYR A 76 -34.86 10.56 -31.72
C TYR A 76 -34.95 10.58 -33.25
N THR A 77 -34.29 11.56 -33.88
CA THR A 77 -34.41 11.80 -35.33
C THR A 77 -33.65 10.76 -36.15
N THR A 78 -32.48 10.36 -35.65
CA THR A 78 -31.61 9.36 -36.27
C THR A 78 -31.13 8.37 -35.21
N ARG A 79 -30.64 7.21 -35.66
CA ARG A 79 -30.00 6.27 -34.74
C ARG A 79 -28.69 6.82 -34.15
N TRP A 80 -28.07 7.84 -34.77
CA TRP A 80 -26.99 8.61 -34.16
C TRP A 80 -27.44 9.33 -32.89
N ASP A 81 -28.56 10.05 -32.98
CA ASP A 81 -29.11 10.77 -31.81
C ASP A 81 -29.48 9.78 -30.69
N TYR A 82 -30.04 8.62 -31.08
CA TYR A 82 -30.35 7.53 -30.16
C TYR A 82 -29.08 6.96 -29.48
N LEU A 83 -28.04 6.66 -30.26
CA LEU A 83 -26.76 6.16 -29.72
C LEU A 83 -26.10 7.16 -28.78
N GLN A 84 -26.10 8.45 -29.16
CA GLN A 84 -25.53 9.50 -28.33
C GLN A 84 -26.25 9.57 -26.97
N HIS A 85 -27.58 9.61 -26.98
CA HIS A 85 -28.37 9.62 -25.75
C HIS A 85 -28.02 8.44 -24.84
N TYR A 86 -27.94 7.23 -25.38
CA TYR A 86 -27.64 6.04 -24.58
C TYR A 86 -26.21 5.99 -24.04
N ASN A 87 -25.22 6.50 -24.78
CA ASN A 87 -23.85 6.63 -24.29
C ASN A 87 -23.77 7.65 -23.14
N GLU A 88 -24.49 8.77 -23.26
CA GLU A 88 -24.59 9.78 -22.21
C GLU A 88 -25.31 9.23 -20.98
N LEU A 89 -26.45 8.55 -21.18
CA LEU A 89 -27.23 7.91 -20.12
C LEU A 89 -26.43 6.84 -19.38
N ASP A 90 -25.78 5.91 -20.09
CA ASP A 90 -24.95 4.88 -19.48
C ASP A 90 -23.81 5.51 -18.66
N THR A 91 -23.27 6.65 -19.11
CA THR A 91 -22.27 7.41 -18.35
C THR A 91 -22.86 8.07 -17.09
N GLN A 92 -24.01 8.74 -17.21
CA GLN A 92 -24.68 9.41 -16.09
C GLN A 92 -25.06 8.42 -14.98
N ILE A 93 -25.57 7.24 -15.34
CA ILE A 93 -25.92 6.16 -14.40
C ILE A 93 -24.70 5.68 -13.60
N MET A 94 -23.47 5.78 -14.13
CA MET A 94 -22.26 5.37 -13.41
C MET A 94 -21.81 6.39 -12.36
N ILE A 95 -22.11 7.68 -12.53
CA ILE A 95 -21.51 8.76 -11.72
C ILE A 95 -21.85 8.58 -10.24
N GLN A 96 -23.14 8.48 -9.91
CA GLN A 96 -23.58 8.40 -8.51
C GLN A 96 -23.06 7.15 -7.79
N PRO A 97 -23.19 5.93 -8.35
CA PRO A 97 -22.54 4.73 -7.79
C PRO A 97 -21.03 4.90 -7.54
N LEU A 98 -20.30 5.54 -8.45
CA LEU A 98 -18.87 5.80 -8.29
C LEU A 98 -18.61 6.79 -7.15
N ASP A 99 -19.38 7.88 -7.06
CA ASP A 99 -19.29 8.84 -5.96
C ASP A 99 -19.58 8.17 -4.61
N ASN A 100 -20.59 7.31 -4.55
CA ASN A 100 -20.92 6.54 -3.35
C ASN A 100 -19.77 5.61 -2.94
N LEU A 101 -19.13 4.94 -3.89
CA LEU A 101 -17.95 4.11 -3.62
C LEU A 101 -16.76 4.94 -3.16
N ILE A 102 -16.45 6.06 -3.83
CA ILE A 102 -15.38 6.98 -3.44
C ILE A 102 -15.61 7.44 -1.99
N ASN A 103 -16.82 7.87 -1.66
CA ASN A 103 -17.19 8.30 -0.32
C ASN A 103 -17.07 7.17 0.71
N TRP A 104 -17.44 5.93 0.34
CA TRP A 104 -17.32 4.77 1.22
C TRP A 104 -15.85 4.45 1.55
N PHE A 105 -14.96 4.41 0.56
CA PHE A 105 -13.52 4.20 0.78
C PHE A 105 -12.87 5.36 1.55
N TYR A 106 -13.32 6.59 1.29
CA TYR A 106 -12.81 7.79 1.96
C TYR A 106 -13.04 7.76 3.49
N GLN A 107 -14.09 7.10 3.98
CA GLN A 107 -14.32 6.90 5.43
C GLN A 107 -13.15 6.18 6.12
N TYR A 108 -12.34 5.43 5.36
CA TYR A 108 -11.16 4.72 5.84
C TYR A 108 -9.84 5.43 5.49
N ASN A 109 -9.90 6.68 5.03
CA ASN A 109 -8.76 7.43 4.47
C ASN A 109 -8.10 6.72 3.26
N VAL A 110 -8.88 5.95 2.50
CA VAL A 110 -8.43 5.30 1.28
C VAL A 110 -8.96 6.08 0.08
N ASP A 111 -8.05 6.61 -0.74
CA ASP A 111 -8.41 7.18 -2.04
C ASP A 111 -8.64 6.06 -3.04
N MET A 112 -9.91 5.81 -3.38
CA MET A 112 -10.31 4.75 -4.30
C MET A 112 -9.61 4.85 -5.67
N LEU A 113 -9.41 6.06 -6.17
CA LEU A 113 -8.91 6.33 -7.53
C LEU A 113 -7.40 6.16 -7.64
N SER A 114 -6.69 6.17 -6.52
CA SER A 114 -5.24 5.91 -6.46
C SER A 114 -4.89 4.43 -6.64
N PHE A 115 -5.87 3.52 -6.63
CA PHE A 115 -5.64 2.07 -6.77
C PHE A 115 -6.24 1.50 -8.05
N MET A 116 -5.62 0.45 -8.57
CA MET A 116 -5.99 -0.21 -9.83
C MET A 116 -7.27 -1.06 -9.74
N SER A 117 -7.76 -1.39 -8.53
CA SER A 117 -8.94 -2.24 -8.35
C SER A 117 -9.61 -2.07 -6.99
N LEU A 118 -10.89 -2.46 -6.90
CA LEU A 118 -11.63 -2.52 -5.63
C LEU A 118 -11.02 -3.51 -4.63
N ALA A 119 -10.39 -4.57 -5.12
CA ALA A 119 -9.65 -5.51 -4.28
C ALA A 119 -8.49 -4.79 -3.56
N ALA A 120 -7.72 -3.99 -4.31
CA ALA A 120 -6.56 -3.29 -3.77
C ALA A 120 -7.01 -2.24 -2.76
N ASN A 121 -8.12 -1.56 -3.03
CA ASN A 121 -8.76 -0.66 -2.07
C ASN A 121 -9.22 -1.39 -0.78
N ALA A 122 -9.84 -2.56 -0.89
CA ALA A 122 -10.24 -3.35 0.28
C ALA A 122 -9.04 -3.81 1.13
N ASN A 123 -7.92 -4.14 0.48
CA ASN A 123 -6.68 -4.47 1.16
C ASN A 123 -6.04 -3.25 1.84
N ALA A 124 -6.11 -2.07 1.20
CA ALA A 124 -5.71 -0.81 1.82
C ALA A 124 -6.54 -0.51 3.07
N ILE A 125 -7.88 -0.70 3.03
CA ILE A 125 -8.75 -0.59 4.21
C ILE A 125 -8.29 -1.54 5.31
N LYS A 126 -8.02 -2.82 4.97
CA LYS A 126 -7.56 -3.82 5.94
C LYS A 126 -6.29 -3.34 6.66
N TYR A 127 -5.31 -2.81 5.93
CA TYR A 127 -4.11 -2.25 6.52
C TYR A 127 -4.38 -0.98 7.34
N ALA A 128 -5.24 -0.07 6.85
CA ALA A 128 -5.61 1.14 7.57
C ALA A 128 -6.23 0.82 8.94
N ILE A 129 -7.10 -0.20 9.02
CA ILE A 129 -7.71 -0.65 10.27
C ILE A 129 -6.68 -1.31 11.19
N VAL A 130 -5.86 -2.21 10.64
CA VAL A 130 -4.86 -2.98 11.40
C VAL A 130 -3.77 -2.08 11.99
N TYR A 131 -3.42 -1.00 11.30
CA TYR A 131 -2.37 -0.06 11.71
C TYR A 131 -2.92 1.27 12.23
N LYS A 132 -4.23 1.38 12.53
CA LYS A 132 -4.87 2.63 12.96
C LYS A 132 -4.24 3.25 14.22
N ASP A 133 -3.72 2.40 15.11
CA ASP A 133 -3.10 2.79 16.39
C ASP A 133 -1.57 2.81 16.30
N PHE A 134 -1.01 2.68 15.09
CA PHE A 134 0.42 2.81 14.88
C PHE A 134 0.85 4.28 14.89
N ASP A 135 1.81 4.60 15.75
CA ASP A 135 2.43 5.93 15.83
C ASP A 135 3.95 5.77 15.78
N LEU A 136 4.56 6.45 14.81
CA LEU A 136 6.01 6.47 14.61
C LEU A 136 6.77 7.04 15.80
N ASN A 137 6.16 7.97 16.55
CA ASN A 137 6.79 8.63 17.70
C ASN A 137 6.74 7.74 18.96
N THR A 138 5.85 6.75 18.97
CA THR A 138 5.78 5.77 20.04
C THR A 138 6.93 4.76 19.95
N ASN A 139 7.49 4.39 21.10
CA ASN A 139 8.49 3.32 21.19
C ASN A 139 7.79 2.03 21.61
N TYR A 140 7.62 1.11 20.66
CA TYR A 140 7.04 -0.20 20.94
C TYR A 140 8.08 -1.09 21.61
N PRO A 141 7.80 -1.68 22.79
CA PRO A 141 8.77 -2.49 23.51
C PRO A 141 9.05 -3.82 22.78
N GLN A 142 10.29 -4.27 22.80
CA GLN A 142 10.58 -5.67 22.47
C GLN A 142 10.21 -6.60 23.63
N SER A 143 9.95 -7.87 23.31
CA SER A 143 9.89 -8.95 24.30
C SER A 143 11.13 -8.89 25.20
N GLN A 144 10.91 -8.93 26.51
CA GLN A 144 11.95 -8.67 27.52
C GLN A 144 13.20 -9.53 27.26
N SER A 145 14.31 -8.86 26.95
CA SER A 145 15.62 -9.51 26.94
C SER A 145 16.02 -9.83 28.37
N LYS A 146 16.54 -11.04 28.61
CA LYS A 146 17.15 -11.44 29.89
C LYS A 146 18.53 -10.81 30.11
N SER A 147 19.02 -9.99 29.17
CA SER A 147 20.34 -9.36 29.24
C SER A 147 20.41 -8.30 30.32
N LYS A 148 21.58 -8.19 30.95
CA LYS A 148 21.84 -7.19 31.99
C LYS A 148 21.96 -5.79 31.38
N PRO A 149 21.60 -4.73 32.14
CA PRO A 149 21.87 -3.35 31.74
C PRO A 149 23.35 -3.15 31.41
N PHE A 150 23.63 -2.37 30.36
CA PHE A 150 24.98 -2.00 30.01
C PHE A 150 25.51 -0.92 30.97
N ILE A 151 26.73 -1.08 31.47
CA ILE A 151 27.42 -0.05 32.25
C ILE A 151 28.75 0.25 31.55
N LEU A 152 28.99 1.52 31.22
CA LEU A 152 30.22 1.92 30.53
C LEU A 152 31.44 1.80 31.45
N SER A 153 32.37 0.91 31.12
CA SER A 153 33.69 0.85 31.76
C SER A 153 34.68 1.80 31.09
N GLN A 154 35.68 2.26 31.84
CA GLN A 154 36.74 3.13 31.30
C GLN A 154 37.53 2.43 30.18
N SER A 155 37.86 1.15 30.35
CA SER A 155 38.57 0.37 29.33
C SER A 155 37.78 0.26 28.02
N TYR A 156 36.47 0.04 28.11
CA TYR A 156 35.59 0.00 26.94
C TYR A 156 35.54 1.37 26.25
N TRP A 157 35.45 2.46 27.01
CA TRP A 157 35.48 3.82 26.46
C TRP A 157 36.78 4.12 25.71
N ASN A 158 37.93 3.76 26.29
CA ASN A 158 39.23 3.95 25.64
C ASN A 158 39.30 3.24 24.28
N TYR A 159 38.87 1.97 24.24
CA TYR A 159 38.79 1.18 23.01
C TYR A 159 37.88 1.84 21.96
N LYS A 160 36.73 2.40 22.37
CA LYS A 160 35.82 3.09 21.45
C LYS A 160 36.43 4.37 20.87
N VAL A 161 37.09 5.19 21.69
CA VAL A 161 37.77 6.42 21.25
C VAL A 161 38.85 6.12 20.21
N GLU A 162 39.64 5.07 20.42
CA GLU A 162 40.64 4.62 19.44
C GLU A 162 39.98 4.21 18.11
N GLY A 163 38.92 3.42 18.18
CA GLY A 163 38.16 2.99 16.99
C GLY A 163 37.60 4.18 16.18
N TYR A 164 37.07 5.20 16.85
CA TYR A 164 36.57 6.41 16.18
C TYR A 164 37.68 7.18 15.47
N ASN A 165 38.84 7.32 16.10
CA ASN A 165 39.99 7.98 15.49
C ASN A 165 40.53 7.23 14.26
N ILE A 166 40.53 5.89 14.30
CA ILE A 166 40.92 5.06 13.15
C ILE A 166 39.94 5.27 11.98
N GLN A 167 38.64 5.26 12.24
CA GLN A 167 37.61 5.45 11.22
C GLN A 167 37.71 6.82 10.54
N ASP A 168 37.94 7.89 11.31
CA ASP A 168 38.10 9.23 10.74
C ASP A 168 39.36 9.38 9.92
N LYS A 169 40.48 8.79 10.36
CA LYS A 169 41.73 8.76 9.58
C LYS A 169 41.53 8.04 8.24
N GLN A 170 40.85 6.89 8.24
CA GLN A 170 40.54 6.13 7.02
C GLN A 170 39.63 6.90 6.05
N LYS A 171 38.79 7.81 6.55
CA LYS A 171 37.91 8.66 5.75
C LYS A 171 38.50 10.05 5.49
N HIS A 172 39.80 10.25 5.75
CA HIS A 172 40.53 11.52 5.57
C HIS A 172 39.87 12.73 6.26
N ARG A 173 39.27 12.52 7.43
CA ARG A 173 38.64 13.57 8.25
C ARG A 173 39.62 14.15 9.28
N LYS A 174 39.42 15.41 9.67
CA LYS A 174 40.21 16.06 10.74
C LYS A 174 39.86 15.44 12.10
N THR A 175 40.84 15.06 12.91
CA THR A 175 40.61 14.40 14.22
C THR A 175 40.78 15.33 15.43
N ASN A 176 41.08 16.60 15.20
CA ASN A 176 41.58 17.55 16.21
C ASN A 176 40.58 17.78 17.35
N ASN A 177 39.28 17.67 17.05
CA ASN A 177 38.17 17.94 17.97
C ASN A 177 37.35 16.68 18.29
N ASN A 178 37.92 15.50 18.06
CA ASN A 178 37.21 14.25 18.31
C ASN A 178 37.00 14.02 19.81
N VAL A 179 36.00 13.20 20.13
CA VAL A 179 35.79 12.68 21.48
C VAL A 179 37.07 12.07 22.05
N THR A 180 37.33 12.33 23.33
CA THR A 180 38.57 11.92 24.00
C THR A 180 38.28 10.97 25.15
N ILE A 181 39.33 10.31 25.63
CA ILE A 181 39.27 9.46 26.83
C ILE A 181 38.75 10.24 28.06
N LYS A 182 39.01 11.56 28.12
CA LYS A 182 38.56 12.45 29.21
C LYS A 182 37.04 12.62 29.27
N ASP A 183 36.34 12.35 28.17
CA ASP A 183 34.88 12.48 28.08
C ASP A 183 34.12 11.30 28.71
N TYR A 184 34.81 10.34 29.34
CA TYR A 184 34.22 9.14 29.94
C TYR A 184 33.03 9.43 30.85
N LYS A 185 33.17 10.38 31.81
CA LYS A 185 32.10 10.69 32.76
C LYS A 185 30.83 11.19 32.07
N TYR A 186 31.00 12.00 31.03
CA TYR A 186 29.88 12.51 30.23
C TYR A 186 29.17 11.37 29.51
N TYR A 187 29.90 10.52 28.80
CA TYR A 187 29.30 9.42 28.02
C TYR A 187 28.74 8.28 28.88
N LYS A 188 29.33 8.03 30.05
CA LYS A 188 28.76 7.11 31.04
C LYS A 188 27.37 7.60 31.47
N ASN A 189 27.27 8.86 31.91
CA ASN A 189 26.00 9.45 32.29
C ASN A 189 25.00 9.49 31.13
N LEU A 190 25.47 9.82 29.92
CA LEU A 190 24.63 9.80 28.71
C LEU A 190 24.04 8.41 28.50
N PHE A 191 24.82 7.34 28.49
CA PHE A 191 24.29 5.99 28.24
C PHE A 191 23.42 5.46 29.39
N ASP A 192 23.68 5.85 30.63
CA ASP A 192 22.86 5.43 31.78
C ASP A 192 21.46 6.12 31.75
N THR A 193 21.42 7.40 31.41
CA THR A 193 20.19 8.22 31.45
C THR A 193 19.39 8.16 30.15
N SER A 194 20.05 8.08 29.00
CA SER A 194 19.40 8.07 27.69
C SER A 194 18.94 6.68 27.26
N ASN A 195 18.23 6.66 26.13
CA ASN A 195 17.84 5.48 25.39
C ASN A 195 18.36 5.59 23.96
N CYS A 196 18.29 4.51 23.20
CA CYS A 196 18.58 4.56 21.77
C CYS A 196 17.67 5.58 21.06
N ALA A 197 18.24 6.53 20.32
CA ALA A 197 17.48 7.53 19.58
C ALA A 197 16.49 6.93 18.57
N ILE A 198 16.89 5.84 17.89
CA ILE A 198 16.08 5.22 16.85
C ILE A 198 14.98 4.32 17.42
N CYS A 199 15.30 3.34 18.28
CA CYS A 199 14.30 2.39 18.79
C CYS A 199 13.70 2.73 20.16
N GLY A 200 14.30 3.65 20.91
CA GLY A 200 13.86 4.04 22.25
C GLY A 200 14.21 3.05 23.37
N GLU A 201 14.93 1.96 23.09
CA GLU A 201 15.32 0.97 24.11
C GLU A 201 16.45 1.44 25.02
N LYS A 202 16.47 0.88 26.22
CA LYS A 202 17.63 0.94 27.11
C LYS A 202 18.77 0.07 26.57
N PHE A 203 20.00 0.46 26.91
CA PHE A 203 21.20 -0.25 26.49
C PHE A 203 21.46 -1.46 27.37
N ILE A 204 21.74 -2.60 26.75
CA ILE A 204 22.01 -3.89 27.41
C ILE A 204 23.31 -4.49 26.88
N MET A 205 23.86 -5.47 27.59
CA MET A 205 25.12 -6.09 27.21
C MET A 205 25.11 -6.75 25.82
N ASP A 206 23.95 -7.27 25.39
CA ASP A 206 23.79 -7.92 24.08
C ASP A 206 23.64 -6.89 22.95
N ASN A 207 23.10 -5.71 23.26
CA ASN A 207 22.87 -4.62 22.32
C ASN A 207 23.45 -3.31 22.89
N LYS A 208 24.78 -3.27 22.88
CA LYS A 208 25.60 -2.21 23.48
C LYS A 208 25.32 -0.85 22.81
N PRO A 209 25.51 0.26 23.54
CA PRO A 209 25.39 1.58 22.96
C PRO A 209 26.53 1.86 21.98
N THR A 210 26.21 2.64 20.98
CA THR A 210 27.12 3.25 20.02
C THR A 210 26.82 4.74 19.94
N LEU A 211 27.82 5.52 19.54
CA LEU A 211 27.60 6.92 19.18
C LEU A 211 27.31 6.99 17.69
N GLU A 212 26.08 7.35 17.35
CA GLU A 212 25.65 7.54 15.97
C GLU A 212 25.77 9.00 15.58
N ARG A 213 26.35 9.25 14.40
CA ARG A 213 26.53 10.60 13.87
C ARG A 213 25.20 11.10 13.32
N ILE A 214 24.83 12.33 13.70
CA ILE A 214 23.65 13.01 13.17
C ILE A 214 23.92 13.39 11.70
N ASP A 215 25.07 14.01 11.44
CA ASP A 215 25.58 14.25 10.09
C ASP A 215 26.87 13.46 9.83
N ASN A 216 26.81 12.58 8.83
CA ASN A 216 27.91 11.75 8.37
C ASN A 216 29.07 12.54 7.72
N LYS A 217 28.84 13.79 7.29
CA LYS A 217 29.85 14.71 6.75
C LYS A 217 30.62 15.43 7.85
N LEU A 218 30.01 15.59 9.03
CA LEU A 218 30.63 16.24 10.17
C LEU A 218 31.53 15.25 10.96
N LEU A 219 32.44 15.84 11.73
CA LEU A 219 33.43 15.15 12.54
C LEU A 219 32.81 14.49 13.78
N HIS A 220 33.62 13.70 14.48
CA HIS A 220 33.28 13.02 15.72
C HIS A 220 33.25 14.00 16.93
N ILE A 221 32.41 15.06 16.87
CA ILE A 221 32.24 16.09 17.92
C ILE A 221 31.01 15.85 18.80
N LYS A 222 31.04 16.30 20.06
CA LYS A 222 29.96 16.06 21.05
C LYS A 222 28.55 16.42 20.57
N SER A 223 28.38 17.53 19.84
CA SER A 223 27.09 18.01 19.35
C SER A 223 26.56 17.24 18.13
N ASN A 224 27.40 16.43 17.47
CA ASN A 224 27.02 15.67 16.28
C ASN A 224 26.66 14.21 16.62
N TYR A 225 26.40 13.91 17.89
CA TYR A 225 26.13 12.55 18.34
C TYR A 225 24.82 12.38 19.04
N GLN A 226 24.24 11.22 18.77
CA GLN A 226 23.16 10.68 19.57
C GLN A 226 23.46 9.23 19.97
N PRO A 227 23.00 8.82 21.17
CA PRO A 227 23.17 7.46 21.63
C PRO A 227 22.27 6.53 20.81
N CYS A 228 22.84 5.49 20.21
CA CYS A 228 22.13 4.54 19.36
C CYS A 228 22.59 3.12 19.66
N CYS A 229 21.68 2.14 19.72
CA CYS A 229 22.10 0.77 19.97
C CYS A 229 22.78 0.16 18.73
N LEU A 230 23.66 -0.81 18.95
CA LEU A 230 24.44 -1.44 17.89
C LEU A 230 23.57 -1.98 16.73
N TYR A 231 22.43 -2.59 17.06
CA TYR A 231 21.48 -3.07 16.06
C TYR A 231 20.95 -1.94 15.17
N CYS A 232 20.45 -0.86 15.77
CA CYS A 232 19.86 0.25 15.03
C CYS A 232 20.90 0.98 14.18
N ASN A 233 22.11 1.18 14.72
CA ASN A 233 23.20 1.80 13.98
C ASN A 233 23.55 0.97 12.73
N ARG A 234 23.73 -0.35 12.91
CA ARG A 234 24.03 -1.26 11.78
C ARG A 234 22.90 -1.33 10.76
N TYR A 235 21.64 -1.35 11.22
CA TYR A 235 20.48 -1.42 10.35
C TYR A 235 20.27 -0.13 9.57
N LYS A 236 20.42 1.03 10.23
CA LYS A 236 20.39 2.35 9.58
C LYS A 236 21.49 2.47 8.53
N SER A 237 22.74 2.18 8.89
CA SER A 237 23.89 2.44 8.04
C SER A 237 23.84 3.89 7.50
N ASP A 238 23.83 4.07 6.18
CA ASP A 238 23.72 5.38 5.52
C ASP A 238 22.28 5.77 5.12
N GLN A 239 21.27 4.99 5.54
CA GLN A 239 19.87 5.26 5.26
C GLN A 239 19.30 6.37 6.15
N ASP A 240 18.16 6.91 5.74
CA ASP A 240 17.43 7.92 6.51
C ASP A 240 16.97 7.38 7.88
N GLU A 241 17.14 8.21 8.90
CA GLU A 241 16.82 7.83 10.28
C GLU A 241 15.33 7.61 10.50
N LYS A 242 14.46 8.45 9.92
CA LYS A 242 13.01 8.34 10.09
C LYS A 242 12.49 7.09 9.39
N VAL A 243 13.00 6.78 8.20
CA VAL A 243 12.69 5.55 7.47
C VAL A 243 13.14 4.33 8.27
N THR A 244 14.36 4.37 8.83
CA THR A 244 14.88 3.29 9.69
C THR A 244 14.00 3.09 10.91
N ARG A 245 13.64 4.18 11.60
CA ARG A 245 12.76 4.16 12.76
C ARG A 245 11.39 3.58 12.40
N LEU A 246 10.82 3.97 11.26
CA LEU A 246 9.54 3.46 10.76
C LEU A 246 9.57 1.93 10.64
N PHE A 247 10.55 1.36 9.95
CA PHE A 247 10.64 -0.10 9.80
C PHE A 247 10.83 -0.83 11.14
N ILE A 248 11.64 -0.28 12.04
CA ILE A 248 11.87 -0.89 13.35
C ILE A 248 10.60 -0.85 14.19
N GLN A 249 9.95 0.31 14.31
CA GLN A 249 8.74 0.45 15.12
C GLN A 249 7.58 -0.34 14.52
N LEU A 250 7.42 -0.34 13.19
CA LEU A 250 6.38 -1.11 12.51
C LEU A 250 6.54 -2.61 12.76
N ARG A 251 7.76 -3.14 12.64
CA ARG A 251 8.03 -4.55 12.94
C ARG A 251 7.66 -4.91 14.38
N ARG A 252 7.98 -4.03 15.33
CA ARG A 252 7.66 -4.24 16.74
C ARG A 252 6.17 -4.16 17.01
N TYR A 253 5.49 -3.17 16.44
CA TYR A 253 4.03 -3.06 16.48
C TYR A 253 3.36 -4.33 15.97
N CYS A 254 3.82 -4.85 14.82
CA CYS A 254 3.33 -6.12 14.29
C CYS A 254 3.55 -7.29 15.25
N ASN A 255 4.72 -7.39 15.89
CA ASN A 255 4.98 -8.47 16.84
C ASN A 255 4.07 -8.41 18.08
N ILE A 256 3.84 -7.22 18.63
CA ILE A 256 3.01 -7.02 19.82
C ILE A 256 1.54 -7.36 19.50
N ASN A 257 1.06 -6.97 18.33
CA ASN A 257 -0.32 -7.17 17.90
C ASN A 257 -0.53 -8.49 17.13
N HIS A 258 0.48 -9.37 17.10
CA HIS A 258 0.43 -10.66 16.38
C HIS A 258 0.04 -10.54 14.90
N LEU A 259 0.48 -9.46 14.25
CA LEU A 259 0.18 -9.19 12.85
C LEU A 259 1.09 -10.00 11.91
N PRO A 260 0.57 -10.48 10.78
CA PRO A 260 1.37 -11.19 9.79
C PRO A 260 2.48 -10.29 9.24
N GLN A 261 3.68 -10.85 9.13
CA GLN A 261 4.86 -10.22 8.52
C GLN A 261 5.28 -11.01 7.29
N THR A 262 6.23 -10.47 6.53
CA THR A 262 6.87 -11.17 5.41
C THR A 262 7.36 -12.56 5.85
N ILE A 263 6.88 -13.59 5.16
CA ILE A 263 7.31 -14.97 5.41
C ILE A 263 8.74 -15.12 4.86
N VAL A 264 9.68 -15.36 5.76
CA VAL A 264 11.11 -15.53 5.43
C VAL A 264 11.54 -16.99 5.35
N ASN A 265 10.63 -17.93 5.64
CA ASN A 265 10.89 -19.36 5.58
C ASN A 265 10.14 -19.98 4.39
N ASP A 266 10.90 -20.65 3.51
CA ASP A 266 10.36 -21.23 2.29
C ASP A 266 9.35 -22.35 2.56
N GLU A 267 9.63 -23.27 3.48
CA GLU A 267 8.73 -24.38 3.81
C GLU A 267 7.38 -23.87 4.34
N VAL A 268 7.42 -22.85 5.20
CA VAL A 268 6.22 -22.18 5.73
C VAL A 268 5.45 -21.51 4.61
N TYR A 269 6.15 -20.83 3.68
CA TYR A 269 5.53 -20.23 2.51
C TYR A 269 4.83 -21.30 1.63
N GLN A 270 5.53 -22.40 1.32
CA GLN A 270 4.99 -23.47 0.49
C GLN A 270 3.80 -24.16 1.17
N LEU A 271 3.85 -24.38 2.49
CA LEU A 271 2.76 -24.96 3.26
C LEU A 271 1.50 -24.09 3.19
N ILE A 272 1.65 -22.77 3.41
CA ILE A 272 0.55 -21.82 3.32
C ILE A 272 0.02 -21.75 1.88
N ARG A 273 0.93 -21.68 0.90
CA ARG A 273 0.57 -21.55 -0.53
C ARG A 273 -0.23 -22.75 -1.04
N ARG A 274 0.13 -23.98 -0.64
CA ARG A 274 -0.56 -25.23 -1.03
C ARG A 274 -2.05 -25.23 -0.65
N ASN A 275 -2.39 -24.56 0.46
CA ASN A 275 -3.75 -24.50 0.97
C ASN A 275 -4.55 -23.31 0.44
N ILE A 276 -3.94 -22.42 -0.36
CA ILE A 276 -4.61 -21.28 -1.01
C ILE A 276 -5.03 -21.69 -2.43
N THR A 277 -6.31 -22.00 -2.62
CA THR A 277 -6.93 -22.26 -3.92
C THR A 277 -7.94 -21.14 -4.26
N GLY A 278 -7.81 -20.51 -5.43
CA GLY A 278 -8.76 -19.50 -5.92
C GLY A 278 -8.13 -18.16 -6.37
N GLN A 279 -8.96 -17.32 -6.99
CA GLN A 279 -8.64 -16.05 -7.65
C GLN A 279 -8.18 -14.91 -6.70
N LEU A 280 -8.20 -15.17 -5.39
CA LEU A 280 -7.57 -14.35 -4.33
C LEU A 280 -6.06 -14.09 -4.57
N SER A 281 -5.45 -14.82 -5.51
CA SER A 281 -4.01 -14.81 -5.79
C SER A 281 -3.47 -13.58 -6.52
N ASN A 282 -4.30 -12.63 -6.93
CA ASN A 282 -3.82 -11.45 -7.65
C ASN A 282 -3.23 -10.37 -6.74
N GLU A 283 -3.40 -10.47 -5.42
CA GLU A 283 -2.71 -9.58 -4.48
C GLU A 283 -1.50 -10.26 -3.84
N MET A 284 -0.43 -10.26 -4.63
CA MET A 284 0.95 -10.12 -4.16
C MET A 284 1.55 -11.24 -3.31
N HIS A 285 1.43 -12.49 -3.74
CA HIS A 285 2.43 -13.50 -3.36
C HIS A 285 3.63 -13.43 -4.31
N ARG A 286 4.46 -12.39 -4.16
CA ARG A 286 5.76 -12.35 -4.83
C ARG A 286 6.69 -13.33 -4.11
N TYR A 287 6.83 -14.52 -4.69
CA TYR A 287 7.84 -15.48 -4.25
C TYR A 287 9.19 -15.07 -4.80
N ASN A 288 9.99 -14.41 -3.97
CA ASN A 288 11.32 -13.97 -4.33
C ASN A 288 12.33 -14.70 -3.44
N ARG A 289 13.09 -15.64 -4.00
CA ARG A 289 14.23 -16.23 -3.29
C ARG A 289 15.43 -15.31 -3.44
N ALA A 290 16.02 -14.97 -2.30
CA ALA A 290 17.24 -14.17 -2.25
C ALA A 290 18.32 -14.80 -3.14
N ASN A 291 18.97 -13.99 -3.99
CA ASN A 291 20.01 -14.39 -4.93
C ASN A 291 19.60 -15.36 -6.06
N ILE A 292 18.29 -15.61 -6.26
CA ILE A 292 17.82 -16.45 -7.36
C ILE A 292 16.84 -15.67 -8.24
N ASP A 293 15.82 -15.08 -7.65
CA ASP A 293 14.69 -14.49 -8.40
C ASP A 293 14.77 -12.95 -8.46
N THR A 294 15.97 -12.36 -8.39
CA THR A 294 16.14 -10.91 -8.41
C THR A 294 15.81 -10.35 -9.80
N ILE A 295 14.69 -9.63 -9.90
CA ILE A 295 14.45 -8.70 -11.01
C ILE A 295 15.45 -7.54 -10.84
N LYS A 296 16.28 -7.31 -11.86
CA LYS A 296 17.13 -6.11 -11.97
C LYS A 296 16.27 -4.87 -12.15
#